data_AF-A0AB39DVV7-F1
#
_entry.id   AF-A0AB39DVV7-F1
#
_cell.length_a   1.000
_cell.length_b   1.000
_cell.length_c   1.000
_cell.angle_alpha   90.00
_cell.angle_beta   90.00
_cell.angle_gamma   90.00
#
_symmetry.space_group_name_H-M   'P 1'
#
loop_
_entity.id
_entity.type
_entity.pdbx_description
1 polymer ?
#
loop_
_entity_poly.entity_id
_entity_poly.type
_entity_poly.pdbx_seq_one_letter_code
_entity_poly.pdbx_strand_id
1 'polypeptide(L)'
;MKIHNLIQGSPEWLAFRLTKHGASEAAAMLGVSTKVKRSELLHMKATGLPQEFSDWVQRNILDYGHEVEALARPIVERTVGEDLYPATCSNEDEGGNLSASCDGLTMLGDTVFEHKQWNEALAESVRAGVLPEEHKPQTQQQLLITGANVLKFVVSDGTEENMVMMDVYPDPEYQRRIVAGWRQFDEDLANYTPEPAEAPVTAQAQEALPAVFAQVSGSLSVTSNLDMFGEALRAFVERIPKEPETDQDFADTEAACKTLKTAEEKLAAAEDSALASLTNVEQMRRTVATLKDLARQTRLASEKLVKARKEAIRTEIVTTARQQFSAFLAGLQGETRVRLQIGMPDFAGAIKGLKTLSSIKDAVGTALANAKIEANEYAADIRSKLTKFDDLVPAEYRGLFRDLDDLVTMAPNHFEAAVVARVDQQKKIDDERRQIIEDEAKAKAAAATVAPPHAHAAPVAQPTPLHGAHGEVAYTAQGQSAAAAAPAPQADEPATLRLGQINERLAPISLSAQGLADLGITHSATDKAAKLYRESDFQRICRALIERIEQACSMEAA
;
A
#
# COMPACT_ATOMS: atom_id res chain seq x y z
N MET A 1 -19.20 15.66 18.38
CA MET A 1 -18.70 16.99 17.97
C MET A 1 -18.74 18.00 19.11
N LYS A 2 -17.65 18.76 19.29
CA LYS A 2 -17.58 20.03 20.01
C LYS A 2 -17.44 21.20 19.03
N ILE A 3 -18.13 22.32 19.26
CA ILE A 3 -17.91 23.58 18.52
C ILE A 3 -17.09 24.54 19.39
N HIS A 4 -16.12 25.22 18.79
CA HIS A 4 -15.23 26.19 19.44
C HIS A 4 -15.55 27.61 18.99
N ASN A 5 -15.59 28.54 19.95
CA ASN A 5 -15.76 29.97 19.68
C ASN A 5 -14.43 30.59 19.22
N LEU A 6 -14.00 30.23 18.01
CA LEU A 6 -12.75 30.67 17.37
C LEU A 6 -13.06 31.32 16.03
N ILE A 7 -12.52 32.51 15.79
CA ILE A 7 -12.61 33.20 14.51
C ILE A 7 -11.59 32.58 13.56
N GLN A 8 -12.02 32.12 12.38
CA GLN A 8 -11.11 31.49 11.43
C GLN A 8 -10.05 32.50 10.96
N GLY A 9 -8.80 32.03 10.83
CA GLY A 9 -7.65 32.90 10.57
C GLY A 9 -7.12 33.70 11.77
N SER A 10 -7.73 33.64 12.96
CA SER A 10 -7.21 34.35 14.15
C SER A 10 -5.96 33.65 14.75
N PRO A 11 -5.13 34.36 15.53
CA PRO A 11 -3.98 33.75 16.22
C PRO A 11 -4.37 32.59 17.15
N GLU A 12 -5.52 32.68 17.80
CA GLU A 12 -6.07 31.63 18.68
C GLU A 12 -6.48 30.39 17.87
N TRP A 13 -7.06 30.59 16.68
CA TRP A 13 -7.42 29.52 15.75
C TRP A 13 -6.19 28.84 15.16
N LEU A 14 -5.15 29.61 14.82
CA LEU A 14 -3.85 29.06 14.38
C LEU A 14 -3.19 28.23 15.49
N ALA A 15 -3.18 28.73 16.73
CA ALA A 15 -2.62 28.02 17.88
C ALA A 15 -3.41 26.72 18.19
N PHE A 16 -4.75 26.76 18.11
CA PHE A 16 -5.60 25.57 18.21
C PHE A 16 -5.22 24.53 17.13
N ARG A 17 -5.18 24.94 15.87
CA ARG A 17 -4.83 24.06 14.73
C ARG A 17 -3.45 23.44 14.85
N LEU A 18 -2.46 24.14 15.41
CA LEU A 18 -1.12 23.59 15.63
C LEU A 18 -1.16 22.33 16.52
N THR A 19 -1.99 22.33 17.56
CA THR A 19 -2.12 21.23 18.54
C THR A 19 -3.09 20.11 18.16
N LYS A 20 -3.92 20.32 17.13
CA LYS A 20 -4.97 19.39 16.67
C LYS A 20 -4.61 18.77 15.32
N HIS A 21 -5.37 17.76 14.91
CA HIS A 21 -5.27 17.13 13.60
C HIS A 21 -6.32 17.73 12.66
N GLY A 22 -5.95 18.73 11.86
CA GLY A 22 -6.90 19.50 11.06
C GLY A 22 -7.35 18.78 9.78
N ALA A 23 -8.62 18.88 9.42
CA ALA A 23 -9.18 18.24 8.23
C ALA A 23 -8.42 18.58 6.94
N SER A 24 -8.05 19.85 6.74
CA SER A 24 -7.24 20.28 5.57
C SER A 24 -5.79 19.78 5.60
N GLU A 25 -5.33 19.21 6.72
CA GLU A 25 -3.99 18.60 6.87
C GLU A 25 -4.03 17.09 6.58
N ALA A 26 -5.21 16.45 6.60
CA ALA A 26 -5.37 15.01 6.43
C ALA A 26 -4.84 14.50 5.07
N ALA A 27 -4.88 15.34 4.03
CA ALA A 27 -4.31 15.02 2.73
C ALA A 27 -2.77 15.00 2.75
N ALA A 28 -2.12 15.86 3.54
CA ALA A 28 -0.67 15.83 3.74
C ALA A 28 -0.27 14.67 4.68
N MET A 29 -1.06 14.39 5.71
CA MET A 29 -0.89 13.24 6.60
C MET A 29 -0.91 11.89 5.85
N LEU A 30 -1.83 11.71 4.88
CA LEU A 30 -1.90 10.52 4.01
C LEU A 30 -0.90 10.57 2.82
N GLY A 31 -0.22 11.70 2.61
CA GLY A 31 0.72 11.92 1.52
C GLY A 31 0.09 12.01 0.12
N VAL A 32 -1.17 12.47 0.03
CA VAL A 32 -1.90 12.69 -1.23
C VAL A 32 -2.07 14.17 -1.60
N SER A 33 -1.64 15.09 -0.73
CA SER A 33 -1.64 16.55 -0.96
C SER A 33 -0.66 16.97 -2.04
N THR A 34 -1.08 17.83 -2.96
CA THR A 34 -0.20 18.44 -3.97
C THR A 34 0.63 19.62 -3.45
N LYS A 35 0.32 20.15 -2.26
CA LYS A 35 0.82 21.46 -1.77
C LYS A 35 1.74 21.39 -0.56
N VAL A 36 1.59 20.36 0.28
CA VAL A 36 2.32 20.17 1.55
C VAL A 36 2.60 18.68 1.70
N LYS A 37 3.88 18.31 1.85
CA LYS A 37 4.30 16.91 1.99
C LYS A 37 4.05 16.37 3.40
N ARG A 38 4.08 15.04 3.55
CA ARG A 38 3.93 14.38 4.85
C ARG A 38 5.08 14.71 5.80
N SER A 39 6.31 14.72 5.30
CA SER A 39 7.51 15.13 6.05
C SER A 39 7.46 16.60 6.51
N GLU A 40 6.92 17.50 5.69
CA GLU A 40 6.74 18.92 6.03
C GLU A 40 5.71 19.08 7.15
N LEU A 41 4.58 18.35 7.10
CA LEU A 41 3.59 18.34 8.17
C LEU A 41 4.16 17.78 9.48
N LEU A 42 4.94 16.68 9.44
CA LEU A 42 5.65 16.14 10.61
C LEU A 42 6.59 17.19 11.22
N HIS A 43 7.37 17.89 10.39
CA HIS A 43 8.30 18.92 10.87
C HIS A 43 7.56 20.09 11.57
N MET A 44 6.47 20.59 10.99
CA MET A 44 5.66 21.67 11.59
C MET A 44 5.06 21.25 12.94
N LYS A 45 4.46 20.05 13.02
CA LYS A 45 3.86 19.54 14.26
C LYS A 45 4.92 19.23 15.33
N ALA A 46 6.11 18.75 14.94
CA ALA A 46 7.20 18.43 15.88
C ALA A 46 7.91 19.67 16.45
N THR A 47 8.07 20.71 15.63
CA THR A 47 8.77 21.95 16.03
C THR A 47 7.85 22.99 16.67
N GLY A 48 6.53 22.88 16.44
CA GLY A 48 5.58 23.91 16.82
C GLY A 48 5.65 25.17 15.94
N LEU A 49 6.36 25.12 14.82
CA LEU A 49 6.49 26.24 13.89
C LEU A 49 5.40 26.16 12.81
N PRO A 50 4.56 27.19 12.64
CA PRO A 50 3.57 27.24 11.56
C PRO A 50 4.25 27.46 10.20
N GLN A 51 3.55 27.16 9.11
CA GLN A 51 3.99 27.53 7.77
C GLN A 51 3.98 29.05 7.60
N GLU A 52 5.15 29.64 7.31
CA GLU A 52 5.23 31.04 6.90
C GLU A 52 4.81 31.19 5.43
N PHE A 53 3.87 32.09 5.17
CA PHE A 53 3.46 32.50 3.83
C PHE A 53 4.00 33.89 3.53
N SER A 54 4.49 34.11 2.30
CA SER A 54 4.83 35.47 1.86
C SER A 54 3.57 36.37 1.82
N ASP A 55 3.73 37.67 2.03
CA ASP A 55 2.68 38.69 1.94
C ASP A 55 1.78 38.54 0.70
N TRP A 56 2.38 38.13 -0.43
CA TRP A 56 1.64 37.89 -1.67
C TRP A 56 0.72 36.67 -1.57
N VAL A 57 1.19 35.55 -1.00
CA VAL A 57 0.37 34.34 -0.82
C VAL A 57 -0.73 34.57 0.22
N GLN A 58 -0.40 35.21 1.35
CA GLN A 58 -1.39 35.58 2.36
C GLN A 58 -2.53 36.39 1.71
N ARG A 59 -2.19 37.51 1.06
CA ARG A 59 -3.19 38.43 0.52
C ARG A 59 -3.97 37.90 -0.69
N ASN A 60 -3.28 37.30 -1.67
CA ASN A 60 -3.89 36.99 -2.97
C ASN A 60 -4.45 35.56 -3.04
N ILE A 61 -4.12 34.68 -2.10
CA ILE A 61 -4.60 33.28 -2.07
C ILE A 61 -5.46 33.02 -0.83
N LEU A 62 -4.98 33.38 0.38
CA LEU A 62 -5.69 33.07 1.62
C LEU A 62 -6.78 34.10 1.94
N ASP A 63 -6.44 35.37 2.03
CA ASP A 63 -7.39 36.45 2.36
C ASP A 63 -8.48 36.58 1.27
N TYR A 64 -8.06 36.64 0.01
CA TYR A 64 -8.96 36.58 -1.16
C TYR A 64 -9.72 35.25 -1.27
N GLY A 65 -9.25 34.17 -0.62
CA GLY A 65 -9.99 32.92 -0.48
C GLY A 65 -11.27 33.12 0.34
N HIS A 66 -11.12 33.68 1.54
CA HIS A 66 -12.24 33.99 2.43
C HIS A 66 -13.19 35.06 1.84
N GLU A 67 -12.67 36.04 1.09
CA GLU A 67 -13.52 37.02 0.37
C GLU A 67 -14.44 36.33 -0.66
N VAL A 68 -13.89 35.40 -1.45
CA VAL A 68 -14.64 34.65 -2.47
C VAL A 68 -15.62 33.64 -1.85
N GLU A 69 -15.21 32.96 -0.78
CA GLU A 69 -16.04 32.05 0.02
C GLU A 69 -17.27 32.79 0.60
N ALA A 70 -17.07 33.99 1.15
CA ALA A 70 -18.15 34.82 1.70
C ALA A 70 -19.15 35.30 0.62
N LEU A 71 -18.69 35.53 -0.61
CA LEU A 71 -19.56 35.83 -1.76
C LEU A 71 -20.34 34.60 -2.25
N ALA A 72 -19.70 33.43 -2.24
CA ALA A 72 -20.31 32.17 -2.66
C ALA A 72 -21.42 31.69 -1.71
N ARG A 73 -21.23 31.86 -0.40
CA ARG A 73 -22.15 31.42 0.67
C ARG A 73 -23.65 31.69 0.40
N PRO A 74 -24.12 32.93 0.14
CA PRO A 74 -25.54 33.22 -0.13
C PRO A 74 -26.09 32.67 -1.46
N ILE A 75 -25.24 32.09 -2.31
CA ILE A 75 -25.65 31.31 -3.49
C ILE A 75 -25.88 29.84 -3.09
N VAL A 76 -24.98 29.31 -2.25
CA VAL A 76 -25.07 27.94 -1.71
C VAL A 76 -26.22 27.80 -0.71
N GLU A 77 -26.46 28.79 0.16
CA GLU A 77 -27.60 28.82 1.11
C GLU A 77 -28.96 28.71 0.39
N ARG A 78 -29.12 29.37 -0.77
CA ARG A 78 -30.32 29.23 -1.63
C ARG A 78 -30.48 27.83 -2.24
N THR A 79 -29.40 27.06 -2.33
CA THR A 79 -29.38 25.70 -2.88
C THR A 79 -29.55 24.64 -1.79
N VAL A 80 -29.08 24.92 -0.56
CA VAL A 80 -29.28 24.09 0.64
C VAL A 80 -30.68 24.29 1.23
N GLY A 81 -31.18 25.53 1.23
CA GLY A 81 -32.45 25.92 1.87
C GLY A 81 -32.31 26.43 3.31
N GLU A 82 -31.09 26.51 3.84
CA GLU A 82 -30.76 26.96 5.20
C GLU A 82 -29.51 27.84 5.22
N ASP A 83 -29.39 28.68 6.26
CA ASP A 83 -28.19 29.47 6.57
C ASP A 83 -26.96 28.57 6.84
N LEU A 84 -25.78 29.02 6.42
CA LEU A 84 -24.51 28.31 6.59
C LEU A 84 -23.52 29.13 7.42
N TYR A 85 -23.25 28.70 8.65
CA TYR A 85 -22.37 29.44 9.58
C TYR A 85 -20.94 28.87 9.58
N PRO A 86 -19.87 29.69 9.48
CA PRO A 86 -18.50 29.21 9.62
C PRO A 86 -18.27 28.59 10.99
N ALA A 87 -17.71 27.37 11.04
CA ALA A 87 -17.60 26.60 12.28
C ALA A 87 -16.22 25.97 12.44
N THR A 88 -15.59 26.16 13.62
CA THR A 88 -14.42 25.37 14.03
C THR A 88 -14.86 24.34 15.05
N CYS A 89 -14.60 23.06 14.80
CA CYS A 89 -15.07 21.94 15.61
C CYS A 89 -13.98 20.87 15.86
N SER A 90 -14.20 20.01 16.86
CA SER A 90 -13.36 18.83 17.13
C SER A 90 -14.16 17.65 17.68
N ASN A 91 -13.55 16.45 17.72
CA ASN A 91 -14.12 15.28 18.39
C ASN A 91 -13.55 15.05 19.80
N GLU A 92 -13.12 16.10 20.50
CA GLU A 92 -12.47 15.97 21.81
C GLU A 92 -13.43 15.63 22.96
N ASP A 93 -14.73 15.88 22.80
CA ASP A 93 -15.77 15.40 23.73
C ASP A 93 -15.89 13.86 23.70
N GLU A 94 -15.40 13.23 22.62
CA GLU A 94 -15.27 11.76 22.46
C GLU A 94 -13.84 11.28 22.76
N GLY A 95 -12.97 12.16 23.28
CA GLY A 95 -11.57 11.89 23.59
C GLY A 95 -10.60 11.98 22.40
N GLY A 96 -11.05 12.40 21.22
CA GLY A 96 -10.23 12.47 20.01
C GLY A 96 -9.44 13.77 19.84
N ASN A 97 -8.45 13.76 18.92
CA ASN A 97 -7.64 14.93 18.57
C ASN A 97 -7.96 15.54 17.19
N LEU A 98 -9.00 15.04 16.50
CA LEU A 98 -9.36 15.53 15.17
C LEU A 98 -10.08 16.87 15.28
N SER A 99 -9.73 17.80 14.40
CA SER A 99 -10.44 19.07 14.23
C SER A 99 -10.83 19.32 12.78
N ALA A 100 -11.86 20.12 12.59
CA ALA A 100 -12.26 20.66 11.30
C ALA A 100 -12.53 22.15 11.44
N SER A 101 -12.07 22.87 10.44
CA SER A 101 -12.61 24.18 10.07
C SER A 101 -13.58 23.89 8.93
N CYS A 102 -14.84 24.28 9.08
CA CYS A 102 -15.85 24.18 8.03
C CYS A 102 -16.18 25.60 7.57
N ASP A 103 -16.16 25.82 6.26
CA ASP A 103 -16.47 27.11 5.67
C ASP A 103 -17.94 27.45 5.95
N GLY A 104 -18.83 26.45 5.94
CA GLY A 104 -20.15 26.55 6.55
C GLY A 104 -20.66 25.26 7.16
N LEU A 105 -21.63 25.39 8.07
CA LEU A 105 -22.38 24.32 8.70
C LEU A 105 -23.82 24.81 8.97
N THR A 106 -24.83 23.97 8.70
CA THR A 106 -26.23 24.28 9.05
C THR A 106 -26.43 24.33 10.56
N MET A 107 -27.52 24.96 11.02
CA MET A 107 -27.81 25.09 12.47
C MET A 107 -27.98 23.73 13.18
N LEU A 108 -28.42 22.70 12.44
CA LEU A 108 -28.55 21.32 12.95
C LEU A 108 -27.25 20.49 12.83
N GLY A 109 -26.22 21.00 12.15
CA GLY A 109 -24.96 20.28 11.91
C GLY A 109 -25.04 19.16 10.88
N ASP A 110 -26.11 19.09 10.09
CA ASP A 110 -26.42 17.97 9.20
C ASP A 110 -25.95 18.16 7.75
N THR A 111 -25.59 19.38 7.36
CA THR A 111 -24.99 19.73 6.07
C THR A 111 -23.75 20.61 6.27
N VAL A 112 -22.61 20.18 5.72
CA VAL A 112 -21.36 20.97 5.67
C VAL A 112 -21.26 21.72 4.33
N PHE A 113 -20.62 22.89 4.34
CA PHE A 113 -20.17 23.62 3.15
C PHE A 113 -18.64 23.75 3.17
N GLU A 114 -18.03 23.44 2.02
CA GLU A 114 -16.59 23.48 1.76
C GLU A 114 -16.36 24.16 0.41
N HIS A 115 -15.55 25.20 0.37
CA HIS A 115 -15.35 26.09 -0.76
C HIS A 115 -13.94 25.99 -1.34
N LYS A 116 -13.80 26.08 -2.67
CA LYS A 116 -12.52 26.29 -3.35
C LYS A 116 -12.65 27.42 -4.38
N GLN A 117 -11.64 28.27 -4.45
CA GLN A 117 -11.49 29.26 -5.52
C GLN A 117 -11.51 28.59 -6.90
N TRP A 118 -12.03 29.30 -7.91
CA TRP A 118 -12.16 28.76 -9.26
C TRP A 118 -10.83 28.28 -9.85
N ASN A 119 -10.82 27.03 -10.29
CA ASN A 119 -9.77 26.42 -11.09
C ASN A 119 -10.46 25.55 -12.13
N GLU A 120 -10.17 25.76 -13.41
CA GLU A 120 -10.96 25.13 -14.49
C GLU A 120 -10.92 23.59 -14.45
N ALA A 121 -9.76 23.00 -14.16
CA ALA A 121 -9.62 21.54 -14.07
C ALA A 121 -10.36 20.95 -12.86
N LEU A 122 -10.35 21.66 -11.72
CA LEU A 122 -11.15 21.27 -10.55
C LEU A 122 -12.65 21.43 -10.82
N ALA A 123 -13.04 22.51 -11.50
CA ALA A 123 -14.43 22.75 -11.89
C ALA A 123 -14.93 21.70 -12.90
N GLU A 124 -14.14 21.33 -13.91
CA GLU A 124 -14.43 20.21 -14.82
C GLU A 124 -14.60 18.88 -14.07
N SER A 125 -13.73 18.59 -13.10
CA SER A 125 -13.84 17.39 -12.25
C SER A 125 -15.14 17.36 -11.44
N VAL A 126 -15.53 18.50 -10.83
CA VAL A 126 -16.78 18.63 -10.08
C VAL A 126 -18.01 18.57 -10.99
N ARG A 127 -17.99 19.17 -12.18
CA ARG A 127 -19.05 19.02 -13.21
C ARG A 127 -19.23 17.55 -13.63
N ALA A 128 -18.15 16.76 -13.63
CA ALA A 128 -18.18 15.33 -13.93
C ALA A 128 -18.59 14.46 -12.71
N GLY A 129 -18.86 15.05 -11.55
CA GLY A 129 -19.18 14.32 -10.31
C GLY A 129 -17.98 13.62 -9.66
N VAL A 130 -16.75 13.99 -10.03
CA VAL A 130 -15.51 13.36 -9.55
C VAL A 130 -14.82 14.30 -8.57
N LEU A 131 -14.80 13.93 -7.29
CA LEU A 131 -13.99 14.60 -6.27
C LEU A 131 -12.53 14.10 -6.34
N PRO A 132 -11.53 14.97 -6.58
CA PRO A 132 -10.12 14.58 -6.61
C PRO A 132 -9.64 13.99 -5.27
N GLU A 133 -8.68 13.06 -5.34
CA GLU A 133 -8.15 12.35 -4.15
C GLU A 133 -7.57 13.28 -3.08
N GLU A 134 -7.02 14.45 -3.44
CA GLU A 134 -6.49 15.39 -2.44
C GLU A 134 -7.58 16.08 -1.59
N HIS A 135 -8.84 16.07 -2.04
CA HIS A 135 -9.97 16.67 -1.32
C HIS A 135 -10.80 15.65 -0.52
N LYS A 136 -10.71 14.36 -0.83
CA LYS A 136 -11.39 13.30 -0.06
C LYS A 136 -11.01 13.27 1.43
N PRO A 137 -9.73 13.40 1.85
CA PRO A 137 -9.36 13.39 3.27
C PRO A 137 -10.00 14.53 4.08
N GLN A 138 -10.03 15.74 3.54
CA GLN A 138 -10.60 16.90 4.23
C GLN A 138 -12.12 16.74 4.38
N THR A 139 -12.81 16.49 3.28
CA THR A 139 -14.27 16.35 3.24
C THR A 139 -14.77 15.19 4.11
N GLN A 140 -14.12 14.03 4.06
CA GLN A 140 -14.47 12.89 4.92
C GLN A 140 -14.14 13.13 6.39
N GLN A 141 -13.08 13.88 6.73
CA GLN A 141 -12.83 14.25 8.12
C GLN A 141 -13.84 15.28 8.66
N GLN A 142 -14.28 16.23 7.83
CA GLN A 142 -15.36 17.16 8.21
C GLN A 142 -16.67 16.40 8.49
N LEU A 143 -17.07 15.48 7.60
CA LEU A 143 -18.22 14.59 7.78
C LEU A 143 -18.09 13.74 9.07
N LEU A 144 -16.92 13.15 9.32
CA LEU A 144 -16.63 12.35 10.52
C LEU A 144 -16.76 13.14 11.83
N ILE A 145 -16.26 14.38 11.87
CA ILE A 145 -16.28 15.20 13.10
C ILE A 145 -17.66 15.80 13.36
N THR A 146 -18.37 16.18 12.31
CA THR A 146 -19.70 16.83 12.42
C THR A 146 -20.81 15.82 12.64
N GLY A 147 -20.72 14.63 12.04
CA GLY A 147 -21.84 13.70 11.91
C GLY A 147 -22.83 14.08 10.81
N ALA A 148 -22.47 15.03 9.93
CA ALA A 148 -23.32 15.51 8.86
C ALA A 148 -23.66 14.43 7.83
N ASN A 149 -24.87 14.51 7.27
CA ASN A 149 -25.36 13.57 6.25
C ASN A 149 -24.73 13.83 4.87
N VAL A 150 -24.34 15.08 4.60
CA VAL A 150 -23.79 15.52 3.31
C VAL A 150 -22.87 16.72 3.49
N LEU A 151 -21.89 16.83 2.60
CA LEU A 151 -21.04 18.00 2.43
C LEU A 151 -21.22 18.53 1.00
N LYS A 152 -21.53 19.83 0.89
CA LYS A 152 -21.58 20.57 -0.38
C LYS A 152 -20.18 21.05 -0.70
N PHE A 153 -19.51 20.39 -1.64
CA PHE A 153 -18.20 20.78 -2.14
C PHE A 153 -18.39 21.72 -3.33
N VAL A 154 -17.92 22.97 -3.20
CA VAL A 154 -18.23 24.08 -4.13
C VAL A 154 -16.94 24.67 -4.69
N VAL A 155 -16.92 24.92 -6.00
CA VAL A 155 -15.82 25.56 -6.71
C VAL A 155 -16.37 26.82 -7.38
N SER A 156 -15.90 28.00 -6.97
CA SER A 156 -16.39 29.27 -7.53
C SER A 156 -15.41 30.45 -7.42
N ASP A 157 -15.66 31.49 -8.21
CA ASP A 157 -15.05 32.83 -8.06
C ASP A 157 -15.93 33.81 -7.24
N GLY A 158 -17.02 33.30 -6.66
CA GLY A 158 -18.00 34.08 -5.88
C GLY A 158 -19.22 34.52 -6.68
N THR A 159 -19.28 34.26 -7.99
CA THR A 159 -20.45 34.54 -8.86
C THR A 159 -21.39 33.34 -8.99
N GLU A 160 -22.57 33.53 -9.61
CA GLU A 160 -23.44 32.40 -10.01
C GLU A 160 -22.95 31.77 -11.32
N GLU A 161 -22.39 32.59 -12.22
CA GLU A 161 -21.93 32.22 -13.55
C GLU A 161 -20.75 31.23 -13.50
N ASN A 162 -19.79 31.46 -12.60
CA ASN A 162 -18.67 30.56 -12.34
C ASN A 162 -18.84 29.89 -10.98
N MET A 163 -19.93 29.12 -10.81
CA MET A 163 -20.10 28.21 -9.67
C MET A 163 -20.45 26.80 -10.13
N VAL A 164 -19.73 25.81 -9.59
CA VAL A 164 -20.09 24.39 -9.70
C VAL A 164 -20.00 23.73 -8.34
N MET A 165 -20.84 22.73 -8.08
CA MET A 165 -20.89 22.04 -6.79
C MET A 165 -21.27 20.57 -6.94
N MET A 166 -20.84 19.76 -5.97
CA MET A 166 -21.23 18.36 -5.85
C MET A 166 -21.49 17.97 -4.39
N ASP A 167 -22.30 16.94 -4.19
CA ASP A 167 -22.57 16.35 -2.89
C ASP A 167 -21.54 15.27 -2.57
N VAL A 168 -20.98 15.33 -1.36
CA VAL A 168 -20.07 14.33 -0.80
C VAL A 168 -20.74 13.70 0.41
N TYR A 169 -20.93 12.38 0.39
CA TYR A 169 -21.59 11.63 1.46
C TYR A 169 -20.56 10.91 2.35
N PRO A 170 -20.87 10.63 3.63
CA PRO A 170 -20.00 9.87 4.53
C PRO A 170 -19.56 8.53 3.94
N ASP A 171 -18.25 8.28 3.94
CA ASP A 171 -17.63 7.00 3.60
C ASP A 171 -17.00 6.40 4.88
N PRO A 172 -17.67 5.46 5.57
CA PRO A 172 -17.16 4.87 6.80
C PRO A 172 -15.84 4.12 6.64
N GLU A 173 -15.44 3.72 5.43
CA GLU A 173 -14.16 3.07 5.17
C GLU A 173 -13.04 4.10 5.03
N TYR A 174 -13.26 5.15 4.24
CA TYR A 174 -12.33 6.26 4.14
C TYR A 174 -12.16 6.99 5.49
N GLN A 175 -13.22 7.07 6.30
CA GLN A 175 -13.16 7.63 7.65
C GLN A 175 -12.34 6.77 8.62
N ARG A 176 -12.40 5.43 8.54
CA ARG A 176 -11.48 4.54 9.28
C ARG A 176 -10.04 4.78 8.87
N ARG A 177 -9.77 4.87 7.56
CA ARG A 177 -8.43 5.16 7.01
C ARG A 177 -7.88 6.51 7.50
N ILE A 178 -8.72 7.54 7.66
CA ILE A 178 -8.32 8.83 8.26
C ILE A 178 -7.90 8.67 9.72
N VAL A 179 -8.67 7.94 10.54
CA VAL A 179 -8.36 7.69 11.96
C VAL A 179 -7.08 6.86 12.10
N ALA A 180 -6.93 5.79 11.31
CA ALA A 180 -5.73 4.96 11.29
C ALA A 180 -4.50 5.74 10.79
N GLY A 181 -4.69 6.60 9.79
CA GLY A 181 -3.67 7.52 9.28
C GLY A 181 -3.16 8.49 10.34
N TRP A 182 -4.05 9.16 11.05
CA TRP A 182 -3.66 10.07 12.13
C TRP A 182 -2.97 9.34 13.28
N ARG A 183 -3.43 8.14 13.65
CA ARG A 183 -2.71 7.30 14.62
C ARG A 183 -1.29 6.96 14.14
N GLN A 184 -1.11 6.60 12.87
CA GLN A 184 0.23 6.32 12.35
C GLN A 184 1.10 7.58 12.30
N PHE A 185 0.49 8.73 12.08
CA PHE A 185 1.15 10.04 12.15
C PHE A 185 1.57 10.37 13.59
N ASP A 186 0.76 10.10 14.62
CA ASP A 186 1.16 10.21 16.04
C ASP A 186 2.36 9.31 16.37
N GLU A 187 2.31 8.04 15.94
CA GLU A 187 3.40 7.08 16.13
C GLU A 187 4.69 7.52 15.41
N ASP A 188 4.59 8.07 14.20
CA ASP A 188 5.76 8.60 13.48
C ASP A 188 6.28 9.91 14.08
N LEU A 189 5.39 10.80 14.55
CA LEU A 189 5.70 12.08 15.19
C LEU A 189 6.41 11.87 16.54
N ALA A 190 5.96 10.91 17.35
CA ALA A 190 6.60 10.54 18.60
C ALA A 190 8.02 9.95 18.42
N ASN A 191 8.34 9.45 17.22
CA ASN A 191 9.66 8.95 16.85
C ASN A 191 10.44 9.93 15.93
N TYR A 192 9.87 11.09 15.60
CA TYR A 192 10.48 12.04 14.67
C TYR A 192 11.65 12.77 15.34
N THR A 193 12.84 12.59 14.78
CA THR A 193 14.01 13.42 15.09
C THR A 193 14.14 14.50 14.01
N PRO A 194 14.07 15.81 14.34
CA PRO A 194 14.26 16.87 13.37
C PRO A 194 15.67 16.81 12.76
N GLU A 195 15.74 16.47 11.47
CA GLU A 195 16.93 16.78 10.67
C GLU A 195 17.05 18.31 10.52
N PRO A 196 18.26 18.90 10.51
CA PRO A 196 18.44 20.31 10.23
C PRO A 196 17.81 20.68 8.87
N ALA A 197 17.02 21.76 8.83
CA ALA A 197 16.35 22.18 7.61
C ALA A 197 17.36 22.43 6.49
N GLU A 198 17.29 21.64 5.42
CA GLU A 198 18.14 21.81 4.24
C GLU A 198 17.87 23.19 3.62
N ALA A 199 18.91 24.03 3.53
CA ALA A 199 18.84 25.32 2.87
C ALA A 199 18.41 25.14 1.40
N PRO A 200 17.74 26.14 0.77
CA PRO A 200 17.26 26.02 -0.61
C PRO A 200 18.41 25.65 -1.55
N VAL A 201 18.30 24.46 -2.16
CA VAL A 201 19.39 23.76 -2.86
C VAL A 201 19.84 24.58 -4.07
N THR A 202 20.82 25.43 -3.80
CA THR A 202 21.40 26.40 -4.72
C THR A 202 22.90 26.21 -4.59
N ALA A 203 23.53 25.71 -5.65
CA ALA A 203 24.97 25.56 -5.67
C ALA A 203 25.60 26.91 -5.32
N GLN A 204 26.42 26.94 -4.26
CA GLN A 204 26.98 28.17 -3.73
C GLN A 204 27.81 28.85 -4.80
N ALA A 205 27.92 30.18 -4.71
CA ALA A 205 28.71 30.98 -5.66
C ALA A 205 30.21 30.66 -5.51
N GLN A 206 30.64 29.61 -6.21
CA GLN A 206 32.02 29.14 -6.20
C GLN A 206 32.98 30.24 -6.62
N GLU A 207 34.08 30.41 -5.86
CA GLU A 207 35.15 31.32 -6.24
C GLU A 207 35.62 31.00 -7.66
N ALA A 208 35.42 31.95 -8.58
CA ALA A 208 35.73 31.74 -9.98
C ALA A 208 37.26 31.60 -10.15
N LEU A 209 37.69 30.45 -10.69
CA LEU A 209 39.08 30.25 -11.08
C LEU A 209 39.55 31.40 -11.98
N PRO A 210 40.73 31.98 -11.74
CA PRO A 210 41.19 33.18 -12.45
C PRO A 210 41.26 32.94 -13.96
N ALA A 211 41.16 34.00 -14.75
CA ALA A 211 41.28 33.89 -16.21
C ALA A 211 42.69 33.39 -16.57
N VAL A 212 42.79 32.27 -17.31
CA VAL A 212 44.07 31.75 -17.80
C VAL A 212 44.66 32.73 -18.80
N PHE A 213 45.92 33.13 -18.59
CA PHE A 213 46.66 34.02 -19.48
C PHE A 213 48.04 33.44 -19.77
N ALA A 214 48.38 33.35 -21.05
CA ALA A 214 49.72 33.06 -21.56
C ALA A 214 49.96 33.85 -22.84
N GLN A 215 51.09 34.56 -22.91
CA GLN A 215 51.50 35.33 -24.08
C GLN A 215 53.01 35.19 -24.29
N VAL A 216 53.41 34.92 -25.53
CA VAL A 216 54.82 34.98 -25.95
C VAL A 216 55.12 36.41 -26.38
N SER A 217 56.12 37.04 -25.74
CA SER A 217 56.64 38.34 -26.17
C SER A 217 57.78 38.16 -27.17
N GLY A 218 58.05 39.16 -28.01
CA GLY A 218 59.01 39.10 -29.13
C GLY A 218 60.50 38.91 -28.76
N SER A 219 60.78 38.57 -27.50
CA SER A 219 62.11 38.39 -26.91
C SER A 219 62.26 37.00 -26.26
N LEU A 220 61.78 35.94 -26.93
CA LEU A 220 61.96 34.53 -26.52
C LEU A 220 61.39 34.18 -25.11
N SER A 221 60.52 35.03 -24.56
CA SER A 221 60.03 34.92 -23.18
C SER A 221 58.51 34.73 -23.13
N VAL A 222 58.09 33.68 -22.43
CA VAL A 222 56.68 33.40 -22.13
C VAL A 222 56.31 34.14 -20.85
N THR A 223 55.29 35.00 -20.91
CA THR A 223 54.65 35.59 -19.73
C THR A 223 53.30 34.90 -19.53
N SER A 224 53.05 34.34 -18.35
CA SER A 224 51.81 33.63 -18.05
C SER A 224 51.44 33.75 -16.57
N ASN A 225 50.18 33.46 -16.22
CA ASN A 225 49.73 33.39 -14.82
C ASN A 225 49.49 31.95 -14.34
N LEU A 226 50.09 30.96 -15.00
CA LEU A 226 49.81 29.54 -14.78
C LEU A 226 50.12 29.04 -13.37
N ASP A 227 51.10 29.63 -12.68
CA ASP A 227 51.44 29.24 -11.31
C ASP A 227 50.32 29.66 -10.33
N MET A 228 49.90 30.93 -10.39
CA MET A 228 48.76 31.47 -9.63
C MET A 228 47.45 30.75 -9.97
N PHE A 229 47.21 30.44 -11.25
CA PHE A 229 46.06 29.62 -11.67
C PHE A 229 46.16 28.20 -11.11
N GLY A 230 47.35 27.61 -11.08
CA GLY A 230 47.58 26.27 -10.55
C GLY A 230 47.44 26.18 -9.03
N GLU A 231 47.82 27.23 -8.29
CA GLU A 231 47.54 27.35 -6.85
C GLU A 231 46.02 27.43 -6.61
N ALA A 232 45.33 28.33 -7.32
CA ALA A 232 43.87 28.44 -7.25
C ALA A 232 43.15 27.13 -7.63
N LEU A 233 43.60 26.43 -8.67
CA LEU A 233 43.03 25.14 -9.09
C LEU A 233 43.23 24.04 -8.03
N ARG A 234 44.41 23.95 -7.41
CA ARG A 234 44.66 22.97 -6.33
C ARG A 234 43.79 23.27 -5.11
N ALA A 235 43.77 24.52 -4.66
CA ALA A 235 42.92 24.96 -3.55
C ALA A 235 41.42 24.79 -3.84
N PHE A 236 41.00 24.90 -5.10
CA PHE A 236 39.63 24.59 -5.52
C PHE A 236 39.33 23.09 -5.44
N VAL A 237 40.22 22.24 -5.98
CA VAL A 237 40.10 20.77 -5.95
C VAL A 237 40.02 20.23 -4.51
N GLU A 238 40.77 20.81 -3.57
CA GLU A 238 40.77 20.38 -2.17
C GLU A 238 39.45 20.65 -1.42
N ARG A 239 38.65 21.63 -1.87
CA ARG A 239 37.34 21.98 -1.27
C ARG A 239 36.18 21.12 -1.76
N ILE A 240 36.34 20.35 -2.84
CA ILE A 240 35.23 19.58 -3.41
C ILE A 240 34.83 18.47 -2.43
N PRO A 241 33.52 18.33 -2.08
CA PRO A 241 33.05 17.26 -1.20
C PRO A 241 33.49 15.88 -1.68
N LYS A 242 34.20 15.16 -0.79
CA LYS A 242 34.71 13.81 -1.07
C LYS A 242 33.66 12.75 -0.77
N GLU A 243 32.74 13.04 0.15
CA GLU A 243 31.64 12.17 0.57
C GLU A 243 30.38 13.05 0.68
N PRO A 244 29.71 13.39 -0.44
CA PRO A 244 28.51 14.22 -0.45
C PRO A 244 27.30 13.43 0.08
N GLU A 245 26.50 14.04 0.97
CA GLU A 245 25.41 13.33 1.66
C GLU A 245 24.06 14.06 1.56
N THR A 246 24.06 15.39 1.55
CA THR A 246 22.88 16.25 1.40
C THR A 246 22.61 16.60 -0.07
N ASP A 247 21.38 17.01 -0.40
CA ASP A 247 21.09 17.51 -1.76
C ASP A 247 21.96 18.73 -2.14
N GLN A 248 22.39 19.52 -1.16
CA GLN A 248 23.32 20.65 -1.34
C GLN A 248 24.73 20.19 -1.72
N ASP A 249 25.31 19.20 -1.02
CA ASP A 249 26.65 18.69 -1.34
C ASP A 249 26.72 18.20 -2.80
N PHE A 250 25.64 17.56 -3.26
CA PHE A 250 25.52 17.13 -4.65
C PHE A 250 25.42 18.30 -5.62
N ALA A 251 24.64 19.34 -5.31
CA ALA A 251 24.54 20.53 -6.15
C ALA A 251 25.90 21.26 -6.27
N ASP A 252 26.63 21.39 -5.17
CA ASP A 252 27.96 22.01 -5.14
C ASP A 252 29.01 21.16 -5.87
N THR A 253 28.95 19.83 -5.73
CA THR A 253 29.86 18.92 -6.45
C THR A 253 29.57 18.90 -7.95
N GLU A 254 28.30 18.92 -8.37
CA GLU A 254 27.90 19.05 -9.78
C GLU A 254 28.26 20.42 -10.36
N ALA A 255 28.21 21.49 -9.58
CA ALA A 255 28.72 22.80 -9.97
C ALA A 255 30.26 22.80 -10.10
N ALA A 256 30.98 22.15 -9.18
CA ALA A 256 32.43 22.04 -9.24
C ALA A 256 32.89 21.30 -10.52
N CYS A 257 32.15 20.27 -10.95
CA CYS A 257 32.40 19.59 -12.21
C CYS A 257 32.28 20.52 -13.43
N LYS A 258 31.32 21.45 -13.45
CA LYS A 258 31.18 22.47 -14.51
C LYS A 258 32.33 23.47 -14.48
N THR A 259 32.75 23.90 -13.29
CA THR A 259 33.90 24.80 -13.09
C THR A 259 35.21 24.17 -13.57
N LEU A 260 35.45 22.89 -13.25
CA LEU A 260 36.62 22.13 -13.72
C LEU A 260 36.60 21.92 -15.25
N LYS A 261 35.44 21.63 -15.85
CA LYS A 261 35.32 21.54 -17.33
C LYS A 261 35.68 22.88 -17.99
N THR A 262 35.22 23.98 -17.41
CA THR A 262 35.55 25.34 -17.88
C THR A 262 37.05 25.64 -17.73
N ALA A 263 37.72 25.07 -16.73
CA ALA A 263 39.17 25.14 -16.57
C ALA A 263 39.92 24.33 -17.64
N GLU A 264 39.51 23.08 -17.93
CA GLU A 264 40.06 22.27 -19.03
C GLU A 264 39.99 23.02 -20.38
N GLU A 265 38.84 23.64 -20.68
CA GLU A 265 38.60 24.39 -21.91
C GLU A 265 39.46 25.67 -22.01
N LYS A 266 39.56 26.45 -20.92
CA LYS A 266 40.42 27.65 -20.87
C LYS A 266 41.90 27.32 -20.95
N LEU A 267 42.35 26.24 -20.30
CA LEU A 267 43.73 25.76 -20.37
C LEU A 267 44.10 25.32 -21.79
N ALA A 268 43.21 24.62 -22.49
CA ALA A 268 43.41 24.25 -23.89
C ALA A 268 43.52 25.50 -24.81
N ALA A 269 42.61 26.47 -24.67
CA ALA A 269 42.66 27.70 -25.47
C ALA A 269 43.94 28.53 -25.24
N ALA A 270 44.46 28.55 -24.00
CA ALA A 270 45.73 29.19 -23.68
C ALA A 270 46.94 28.45 -24.27
N GLU A 271 46.88 27.11 -24.32
CA GLU A 271 47.87 26.27 -25.02
C GLU A 271 47.91 26.62 -26.51
N ASP A 272 46.76 26.55 -27.19
CA ASP A 272 46.63 26.82 -28.63
C ASP A 272 47.09 28.25 -29.02
N SER A 273 46.75 29.25 -28.21
CA SER A 273 47.19 30.64 -28.40
C SER A 273 48.72 30.80 -28.32
N ALA A 274 49.37 30.09 -27.39
CA ALA A 274 50.82 30.09 -27.25
C ALA A 274 51.52 29.18 -28.29
N LEU A 275 50.85 28.14 -28.80
CA LEU A 275 51.35 27.33 -29.92
C LEU A 275 51.47 28.11 -31.22
N ALA A 276 50.59 29.08 -31.46
CA ALA A 276 50.63 29.96 -32.63
C ALA A 276 51.83 30.93 -32.64
N SER A 277 52.50 31.14 -31.50
CA SER A 277 53.64 32.06 -31.37
C SER A 277 54.96 31.30 -31.23
N LEU A 278 55.66 31.16 -32.35
CA LEU A 278 56.82 30.28 -32.54
C LEU A 278 58.09 30.69 -31.75
N THR A 279 58.24 30.28 -30.48
CA THR A 279 59.56 29.94 -29.88
C THR A 279 59.47 29.22 -28.53
N ASN A 280 60.26 28.15 -28.37
CA ASN A 280 60.56 27.38 -27.14
C ASN A 280 59.53 27.45 -25.96
N VAL A 281 58.37 26.81 -26.13
CA VAL A 281 57.23 26.85 -25.19
C VAL A 281 57.17 25.64 -24.24
N GLU A 282 58.23 24.81 -24.19
CA GLU A 282 58.17 23.45 -23.60
C GLU A 282 57.78 23.39 -22.12
N GLN A 283 58.34 24.27 -21.26
CA GLN A 283 57.98 24.31 -19.84
C GLN A 283 56.51 24.69 -19.63
N MET A 284 56.01 25.68 -20.40
CA MET A 284 54.63 26.12 -20.32
C MET A 284 53.66 25.01 -20.73
N ARG A 285 53.96 24.26 -21.81
CA ARG A 285 53.17 23.08 -22.22
C ARG A 285 53.07 22.06 -21.09
N ARG A 286 54.19 21.74 -20.42
CA ARG A 286 54.20 20.78 -19.29
C ARG A 286 53.32 21.25 -18.13
N THR A 287 53.38 22.55 -17.80
CA THR A 287 52.50 23.13 -16.76
C THR A 287 51.02 23.05 -17.19
N VAL A 288 50.68 23.47 -18.41
CA VAL A 288 49.29 23.42 -18.91
C VAL A 288 48.76 21.98 -18.95
N ALA A 289 49.53 21.03 -19.49
CA ALA A 289 49.17 19.61 -19.51
C ALA A 289 48.91 19.08 -18.09
N THR A 290 49.80 19.37 -17.13
CA THR A 290 49.65 18.95 -15.73
C THR A 290 48.38 19.52 -15.08
N LEU A 291 48.06 20.80 -15.32
CA LEU A 291 46.87 21.44 -14.75
C LEU A 291 45.57 20.97 -15.45
N LYS A 292 45.64 20.68 -16.74
CA LYS A 292 44.53 20.16 -17.57
C LYS A 292 44.20 18.72 -17.18
N ASP A 293 45.21 17.87 -16.98
CA ASP A 293 45.04 16.52 -16.47
C ASP A 293 44.56 16.51 -15.02
N LEU A 294 45.03 17.42 -14.15
CA LEU A 294 44.48 17.59 -12.79
C LEU A 294 42.97 17.92 -12.84
N ALA A 295 42.58 18.97 -13.57
CA ALA A 295 41.18 19.38 -13.68
C ALA A 295 40.29 18.24 -14.24
N ARG A 296 40.77 17.56 -15.28
CA ARG A 296 40.08 16.44 -15.93
C ARG A 296 39.95 15.22 -15.03
N GLN A 297 41.02 14.83 -14.33
CA GLN A 297 41.01 13.68 -13.43
C GLN A 297 40.08 13.93 -12.24
N THR A 298 40.15 15.10 -11.61
CA THR A 298 39.23 15.46 -10.53
C THR A 298 37.78 15.49 -11.03
N ARG A 299 37.49 16.13 -12.17
CA ARG A 299 36.12 16.16 -12.70
C ARG A 299 35.56 14.77 -12.96
N LEU A 300 36.31 13.90 -13.66
CA LEU A 300 35.86 12.54 -13.95
C LEU A 300 35.70 11.69 -12.67
N ALA A 301 36.52 11.93 -11.65
CA ALA A 301 36.34 11.32 -10.33
C ALA A 301 35.05 11.82 -9.64
N SER A 302 34.85 13.14 -9.55
CA SER A 302 33.67 13.75 -8.93
C SER A 302 32.36 13.41 -9.66
N GLU A 303 32.33 13.41 -10.99
CA GLU A 303 31.17 12.97 -11.79
C GLU A 303 30.78 11.52 -11.47
N LYS A 304 31.77 10.61 -11.39
CA LYS A 304 31.57 9.21 -11.01
C LYS A 304 31.10 9.07 -9.55
N LEU A 305 31.67 9.88 -8.66
CA LEU A 305 31.42 9.86 -7.21
C LEU A 305 30.01 10.33 -6.88
N VAL A 306 29.57 11.46 -7.45
CA VAL A 306 28.19 11.95 -7.35
C VAL A 306 27.20 10.88 -7.81
N LYS A 307 27.42 10.26 -8.99
CA LYS A 307 26.55 9.20 -9.48
C LYS A 307 26.49 8.02 -8.50
N ALA A 308 27.65 7.52 -8.06
CA ALA A 308 27.73 6.36 -7.19
C ALA A 308 27.11 6.60 -5.81
N ARG A 309 27.34 7.76 -5.18
CA ARG A 309 26.79 8.06 -3.85
C ARG A 309 25.29 8.35 -3.91
N LYS A 310 24.76 8.99 -4.96
CA LYS A 310 23.30 9.10 -5.20
C LYS A 310 22.62 7.74 -5.37
N GLU A 311 23.27 6.80 -6.07
CA GLU A 311 22.77 5.43 -6.27
C GLU A 311 22.84 4.60 -4.97
N ALA A 312 23.91 4.78 -4.19
CA ALA A 312 24.07 4.16 -2.88
C ALA A 312 23.04 4.65 -1.86
N ILE A 313 22.91 5.97 -1.63
CA ILE A 313 21.94 6.54 -0.66
C ILE A 313 20.50 6.16 -1.05
N ARG A 314 20.17 6.16 -2.35
CA ARG A 314 18.86 5.68 -2.84
C ARG A 314 18.59 4.23 -2.42
N THR A 315 19.59 3.36 -2.54
CA THR A 315 19.50 1.94 -2.16
C THR A 315 19.43 1.77 -0.64
N GLU A 316 20.17 2.60 0.10
CA GLU A 316 20.21 2.65 1.56
C GLU A 316 18.85 3.01 2.15
N ILE A 317 18.22 4.11 1.70
CA ILE A 317 16.88 4.53 2.14
C ILE A 317 15.83 3.42 1.92
N VAL A 318 15.82 2.80 0.73
CA VAL A 318 14.90 1.69 0.39
C VAL A 318 15.17 0.45 1.25
N THR A 319 16.44 0.17 1.57
CA THR A 319 16.82 -0.98 2.41
C THR A 319 16.39 -0.77 3.86
N THR A 320 16.61 0.42 4.41
CA THR A 320 16.19 0.80 5.77
C THR A 320 14.67 0.73 5.93
N ALA A 321 13.89 1.24 4.97
CA ALA A 321 12.43 1.14 5.00
C ALA A 321 11.91 -0.31 4.95
N ARG A 322 12.55 -1.17 4.14
CA ARG A 322 12.26 -2.61 4.11
C ARG A 322 12.56 -3.29 5.44
N GLN A 323 13.66 -2.92 6.11
CA GLN A 323 14.01 -3.44 7.44
C GLN A 323 13.02 -2.97 8.51
N GLN A 324 12.67 -1.68 8.52
CA GLN A 324 11.67 -1.11 9.42
C GLN A 324 10.30 -1.80 9.26
N PHE A 325 9.83 -1.98 8.03
CA PHE A 325 8.57 -2.69 7.77
C PHE A 325 8.64 -4.17 8.15
N SER A 326 9.77 -4.85 7.90
CA SER A 326 9.96 -6.25 8.31
C SER A 326 9.92 -6.42 9.84
N ALA A 327 10.53 -5.50 10.59
CA ALA A 327 10.51 -5.51 12.05
C ALA A 327 9.09 -5.22 12.60
N PHE A 328 8.37 -4.29 11.97
CA PHE A 328 6.98 -3.98 12.29
C PHE A 328 6.05 -5.19 12.06
N LEU A 329 6.16 -5.87 10.92
CA LEU A 329 5.41 -7.11 10.64
C LEU A 329 5.75 -8.24 11.60
N ALA A 330 7.02 -8.36 12.03
CA ALA A 330 7.42 -9.34 13.05
C ALA A 330 6.76 -9.06 14.41
N GLY A 331 6.55 -7.77 14.75
CA GLY A 331 5.76 -7.35 15.91
C GLY A 331 4.30 -7.82 15.81
N LEU A 332 3.60 -7.42 14.75
CA LEU A 332 2.19 -7.82 14.51
C LEU A 332 2.00 -9.35 14.45
N GLN A 333 2.96 -10.07 13.85
CA GLN A 333 2.93 -11.54 13.80
C GLN A 333 3.09 -12.18 15.19
N GLY A 334 3.75 -11.51 16.14
CA GLY A 334 3.87 -11.97 17.52
C GLY A 334 2.57 -11.85 18.34
N GLU A 335 1.60 -11.05 17.88
CA GLU A 335 0.31 -10.86 18.56
C GLU A 335 -0.74 -11.92 18.19
N THR A 336 -0.46 -12.80 17.23
CA THR A 336 -1.46 -13.70 16.63
C THR A 336 -0.96 -15.13 16.46
N ARG A 337 -1.89 -16.09 16.58
CA ARG A 337 -1.62 -17.53 16.46
C ARG A 337 -1.74 -18.09 15.04
N VAL A 338 -2.02 -17.24 14.05
CA VAL A 338 -2.05 -17.57 12.61
C VAL A 338 -1.10 -16.67 11.83
N ARG A 339 -0.67 -17.10 10.66
CA ARG A 339 0.28 -16.37 9.82
C ARG A 339 -0.38 -15.17 9.14
N LEU A 340 0.19 -13.98 9.32
CA LEU A 340 -0.20 -12.79 8.57
C LEU A 340 0.38 -12.85 7.14
N GLN A 341 -0.48 -12.77 6.13
CA GLN A 341 -0.10 -12.83 4.72
C GLN A 341 0.09 -11.42 4.11
N ILE A 342 0.93 -10.59 4.73
CA ILE A 342 1.16 -9.19 4.32
C ILE A 342 2.37 -9.11 3.39
N GLY A 343 2.21 -8.45 2.24
CA GLY A 343 3.25 -8.26 1.22
C GLY A 343 4.24 -7.13 1.55
N MET A 344 5.43 -7.18 0.94
CA MET A 344 6.42 -6.10 1.04
C MET A 344 6.10 -4.97 0.04
N PRO A 345 5.98 -3.69 0.47
CA PRO A 345 5.69 -2.56 -0.43
C PRO A 345 6.76 -2.32 -1.48
N ASP A 346 6.36 -1.80 -2.65
CA ASP A 346 7.30 -1.38 -3.69
C ASP A 346 7.88 0.02 -3.43
N PHE A 347 8.73 0.10 -2.40
CA PHE A 347 9.55 1.27 -2.10
C PHE A 347 10.46 1.71 -3.26
N ALA A 348 10.75 0.83 -4.25
CA ALA A 348 11.57 1.17 -5.41
C ALA A 348 10.75 1.83 -6.52
N GLY A 349 9.51 1.38 -6.73
CA GLY A 349 8.51 2.03 -7.56
C GLY A 349 8.12 3.41 -7.04
N ALA A 350 7.91 3.56 -5.73
CA ALA A 350 7.55 4.82 -5.07
C ALA A 350 8.54 5.98 -5.35
N ILE A 351 9.82 5.68 -5.60
CA ILE A 351 10.88 6.68 -5.83
C ILE A 351 11.27 6.84 -7.31
N LYS A 352 10.53 6.22 -8.22
CA LYS A 352 10.84 6.18 -9.65
C LYS A 352 10.72 7.58 -10.27
N GLY A 353 11.81 8.07 -10.85
CA GLY A 353 11.87 9.41 -11.48
C GLY A 353 12.14 10.58 -10.53
N LEU A 354 12.06 10.37 -9.20
CA LEU A 354 12.44 11.37 -8.20
C LEU A 354 13.94 11.71 -8.28
N LYS A 355 14.29 12.97 -8.04
CA LYS A 355 15.64 13.53 -8.33
C LYS A 355 16.43 13.97 -7.10
N THR A 356 15.76 14.45 -6.06
CA THR A 356 16.36 14.96 -4.81
C THR A 356 16.20 13.93 -3.69
N LEU A 357 17.18 13.84 -2.79
CA LEU A 357 17.10 12.98 -1.61
C LEU A 357 15.93 13.36 -0.70
N SER A 358 15.64 14.65 -0.54
CA SER A 358 14.44 15.13 0.17
C SER A 358 13.15 14.49 -0.38
N SER A 359 12.97 14.47 -1.71
CA SER A 359 11.79 13.83 -2.33
C SER A 359 11.78 12.29 -2.17
N ILE A 360 12.95 11.65 -2.17
CA ILE A 360 13.10 10.20 -2.01
C ILE A 360 12.78 9.79 -0.55
N LYS A 361 13.26 10.55 0.43
CA LYS A 361 12.95 10.37 1.87
C LYS A 361 11.43 10.47 2.11
N ASP A 362 10.79 11.53 1.62
CA ASP A 362 9.35 11.76 1.81
C ASP A 362 8.46 10.68 1.16
N ALA A 363 8.77 10.29 -0.09
CA ALA A 363 8.01 9.26 -0.79
C ALA A 363 8.13 7.88 -0.11
N VAL A 364 9.33 7.52 0.38
CA VAL A 364 9.54 6.26 1.11
C VAL A 364 8.89 6.29 2.49
N GLY A 365 8.98 7.40 3.23
CA GLY A 365 8.32 7.57 4.52
C GLY A 365 6.79 7.51 4.41
N THR A 366 6.22 8.13 3.37
CA THR A 366 4.80 8.06 3.04
C THR A 366 4.37 6.64 2.68
N ALA A 367 5.12 5.95 1.82
CA ALA A 367 4.84 4.55 1.46
C ALA A 367 4.94 3.61 2.67
N LEU A 368 5.89 3.85 3.59
CA LEU A 368 6.04 3.09 4.82
C LEU A 368 4.86 3.30 5.77
N ALA A 369 4.43 4.55 5.96
CA ALA A 369 3.28 4.86 6.81
C ALA A 369 1.97 4.23 6.28
N ASN A 370 1.69 4.37 4.98
CA ASN A 370 0.52 3.74 4.36
C ASN A 370 0.56 2.20 4.48
N ALA A 371 1.73 1.58 4.27
CA ALA A 371 1.88 0.13 4.45
C ALA A 371 1.70 -0.33 5.92
N LYS A 372 2.16 0.45 6.91
CA LYS A 372 1.90 0.15 8.34
C LYS A 372 0.40 0.24 8.67
N ILE A 373 -0.33 1.19 8.08
CA ILE A 373 -1.78 1.37 8.26
C ILE A 373 -2.52 0.14 7.73
N GLU A 374 -2.28 -0.24 6.47
CA GLU A 374 -2.87 -1.43 5.83
C GLU A 374 -2.56 -2.72 6.62
N ALA A 375 -1.32 -2.86 7.10
CA ALA A 375 -0.90 -3.99 7.93
C ALA A 375 -1.57 -4.02 9.32
N ASN A 376 -1.77 -2.86 9.96
CA ASN A 376 -2.50 -2.72 11.22
C ASN A 376 -3.98 -3.11 11.06
N GLU A 377 -4.62 -2.64 9.99
CA GLU A 377 -6.03 -2.93 9.68
C GLU A 377 -6.23 -4.42 9.39
N TYR A 378 -5.38 -5.04 8.56
CA TYR A 378 -5.39 -6.49 8.34
C TYR A 378 -5.18 -7.27 9.64
N ALA A 379 -4.19 -6.89 10.47
CA ALA A 379 -3.96 -7.54 11.75
C ALA A 379 -5.14 -7.35 12.74
N ALA A 380 -5.88 -6.23 12.68
CA ALA A 380 -7.08 -6.02 13.50
C ALA A 380 -8.26 -6.91 13.07
N ASP A 381 -8.51 -7.04 11.77
CA ASP A 381 -9.52 -7.97 11.23
C ASP A 381 -9.22 -9.43 11.60
N ILE A 382 -7.97 -9.87 11.40
CA ILE A 382 -7.53 -11.23 11.79
C ILE A 382 -7.68 -11.46 13.30
N ARG A 383 -7.30 -10.51 14.16
CA ARG A 383 -7.51 -10.61 15.61
C ARG A 383 -9.00 -10.70 15.97
N SER A 384 -9.86 -9.89 15.34
CA SER A 384 -11.31 -9.93 15.55
C SER A 384 -11.93 -11.30 15.17
N LYS A 385 -11.53 -11.85 14.01
CA LYS A 385 -11.92 -13.19 13.58
C LYS A 385 -11.45 -14.27 14.55
N LEU A 386 -10.23 -14.18 15.08
CA LEU A 386 -9.71 -15.14 16.07
C LEU A 386 -10.47 -15.08 17.40
N THR A 387 -10.79 -13.90 17.92
CA THR A 387 -11.68 -13.77 19.09
C THR A 387 -13.01 -14.48 18.83
N LYS A 388 -13.65 -14.18 17.70
CA LYS A 388 -14.96 -14.76 17.36
C LYS A 388 -14.89 -16.27 17.11
N PHE A 389 -13.76 -16.80 16.63
CA PHE A 389 -13.50 -18.23 16.56
C PHE A 389 -13.40 -18.85 17.95
N ASP A 390 -12.64 -18.23 18.87
CA ASP A 390 -12.45 -18.78 20.21
C ASP A 390 -13.75 -18.76 21.04
N ASP A 391 -14.68 -17.85 20.75
CA ASP A 391 -16.07 -17.83 21.24
C ASP A 391 -16.96 -18.92 20.60
N LEU A 392 -16.88 -19.11 19.27
CA LEU A 392 -17.76 -20.02 18.51
C LEU A 392 -17.33 -21.49 18.55
N VAL A 393 -16.07 -21.79 18.86
CA VAL A 393 -15.48 -23.14 18.77
C VAL A 393 -15.07 -23.69 20.15
N PRO A 394 -15.90 -24.56 20.74
CA PRO A 394 -15.56 -25.32 21.95
C PRO A 394 -14.23 -26.07 21.81
N ALA A 395 -13.50 -26.21 22.90
CA ALA A 395 -12.11 -26.69 22.91
C ALA A 395 -11.93 -28.06 22.23
N GLU A 396 -12.90 -28.96 22.40
CA GLU A 396 -12.98 -30.28 21.79
C GLU A 396 -13.08 -30.25 20.26
N TYR A 397 -13.68 -29.21 19.68
CA TYR A 397 -13.87 -29.06 18.22
C TYR A 397 -12.77 -28.24 17.54
N ARG A 398 -11.83 -27.64 18.30
CA ARG A 398 -10.72 -26.85 17.71
C ARG A 398 -9.81 -27.67 16.79
N GLY A 399 -9.76 -28.99 16.99
CA GLY A 399 -9.02 -29.92 16.11
C GLY A 399 -9.55 -30.02 14.67
N LEU A 400 -10.77 -29.51 14.39
CA LEU A 400 -11.38 -29.47 13.05
C LEU A 400 -10.80 -28.38 12.13
N PHE A 401 -9.96 -27.48 12.65
CA PHE A 401 -9.53 -26.25 11.98
C PHE A 401 -8.01 -26.18 11.83
N ARG A 402 -7.45 -27.16 11.09
CA ARG A 402 -6.02 -27.19 10.72
C ARG A 402 -5.66 -26.22 9.59
N ASP A 403 -6.68 -25.76 8.89
CA ASP A 403 -6.74 -24.81 7.79
C ASP A 403 -7.08 -23.38 8.26
N LEU A 404 -6.98 -23.09 9.56
CA LEU A 404 -7.42 -21.82 10.11
C LEU A 404 -6.69 -20.61 9.51
N ASP A 405 -5.39 -20.74 9.23
CA ASP A 405 -4.57 -19.72 8.56
C ASP A 405 -5.11 -19.31 7.18
N ASP A 406 -5.70 -20.24 6.43
CA ASP A 406 -6.37 -19.95 5.16
C ASP A 406 -7.80 -19.43 5.41
N LEU A 407 -8.52 -20.03 6.35
CA LEU A 407 -9.90 -19.70 6.67
C LEU A 407 -10.05 -18.23 7.10
N VAL A 408 -9.15 -17.70 7.93
CA VAL A 408 -9.18 -16.30 8.38
C VAL A 408 -9.01 -15.28 7.24
N THR A 409 -8.53 -15.67 6.06
CA THR A 409 -8.41 -14.76 4.90
C THR A 409 -9.77 -14.42 4.28
N MET A 410 -10.82 -15.20 4.57
CA MET A 410 -12.17 -14.98 4.05
C MET A 410 -12.82 -13.71 4.61
N ALA A 411 -13.81 -13.15 3.92
CA ALA A 411 -14.64 -12.07 4.44
C ALA A 411 -15.30 -12.49 5.78
N PRO A 412 -15.44 -11.61 6.80
CA PRO A 412 -15.87 -11.98 8.15
C PRO A 412 -17.14 -12.85 8.22
N ASN A 413 -18.16 -12.52 7.42
CA ASN A 413 -19.42 -13.27 7.39
C ASN A 413 -19.26 -14.69 6.82
N HIS A 414 -18.35 -14.88 5.84
CA HIS A 414 -18.05 -16.19 5.26
C HIS A 414 -17.19 -17.03 6.22
N PHE A 415 -16.23 -16.41 6.89
CA PHE A 415 -15.44 -17.03 7.96
C PHE A 415 -16.36 -17.59 9.07
N GLU A 416 -17.25 -16.74 9.61
CA GLU A 416 -18.19 -17.12 10.66
C GLU A 416 -19.14 -18.24 10.22
N ALA A 417 -19.73 -18.14 9.02
CA ALA A 417 -20.61 -19.18 8.48
C ALA A 417 -19.89 -20.52 8.29
N ALA A 418 -18.64 -20.51 7.80
CA ALA A 418 -17.84 -21.73 7.61
C ALA A 418 -17.44 -22.38 8.94
N VAL A 419 -17.10 -21.57 9.95
CA VAL A 419 -16.80 -22.05 11.32
C VAL A 419 -18.04 -22.70 11.95
N VAL A 420 -19.18 -22.01 11.95
CA VAL A 420 -20.44 -22.53 12.54
C VAL A 420 -20.89 -23.80 11.82
N ALA A 421 -20.90 -23.82 10.49
CA ALA A 421 -21.32 -24.98 9.71
C ALA A 421 -20.48 -26.22 10.01
N ARG A 422 -19.15 -26.08 10.13
CA ARG A 422 -18.24 -27.21 10.42
C ARG A 422 -18.42 -27.73 11.85
N VAL A 423 -18.60 -26.84 12.83
CA VAL A 423 -18.88 -27.22 14.23
C VAL A 423 -20.23 -27.94 14.34
N ASP A 424 -21.29 -27.42 13.71
CA ASP A 424 -22.62 -28.02 13.79
C ASP A 424 -22.75 -29.32 12.98
N GLN A 425 -21.93 -29.51 11.94
CA GLN A 425 -21.78 -30.81 11.27
C GLN A 425 -21.13 -31.84 12.20
N GLN A 426 -20.05 -31.47 12.92
CA GLN A 426 -19.39 -32.40 13.82
C GLN A 426 -20.25 -32.76 15.04
N LYS A 427 -20.99 -31.80 15.62
CA LYS A 427 -21.96 -32.07 16.70
C LYS A 427 -22.96 -33.16 16.30
N LYS A 428 -23.55 -33.06 15.10
CA LYS A 428 -24.49 -34.07 14.57
C LYS A 428 -23.86 -35.46 14.47
N ILE A 429 -22.65 -35.53 13.92
CA ILE A 429 -21.89 -36.80 13.80
C ILE A 429 -21.65 -37.42 15.19
N ASP A 430 -21.31 -36.61 16.21
CA ASP A 430 -21.04 -37.11 17.55
C ASP A 430 -22.31 -37.36 18.39
N ASP A 431 -23.45 -36.74 18.05
CA ASP A 431 -24.77 -37.09 18.57
C ASP A 431 -25.28 -38.42 17.98
N GLU A 432 -25.16 -38.61 16.66
CA GLU A 432 -25.48 -39.87 15.97
C GLU A 432 -24.63 -41.04 16.50
N ARG A 433 -23.33 -40.83 16.67
CA ARG A 433 -22.42 -41.81 17.31
C ARG A 433 -22.84 -42.15 18.74
N ARG A 434 -23.25 -41.16 19.53
CA ARG A 434 -23.73 -41.38 20.92
C ARG A 434 -25.01 -42.21 20.93
N GLN A 435 -25.97 -41.93 20.04
CA GLN A 435 -27.20 -42.72 19.93
C GLN A 435 -26.91 -44.18 19.55
N ILE A 436 -26.05 -44.43 18.56
CA ILE A 436 -25.65 -45.79 18.14
C ILE A 436 -25.02 -46.56 19.31
N ILE A 437 -24.11 -45.94 20.07
CA ILE A 437 -23.47 -46.56 21.24
C ILE A 437 -24.47 -46.86 22.36
N GLU A 438 -25.42 -45.96 22.61
CA GLU A 438 -26.46 -46.15 23.63
C GLU A 438 -27.43 -47.28 23.27
N ASP A 439 -27.83 -47.39 22.00
CA ASP A 439 -28.73 -48.44 21.52
C ASP A 439 -28.04 -49.80 21.42
N GLU A 440 -26.76 -49.85 21.05
CA GLU A 440 -25.94 -51.07 21.21
C GLU A 440 -25.86 -51.52 22.68
N ALA A 441 -25.69 -50.60 23.63
CA ALA A 441 -25.62 -50.91 25.04
C ALA A 441 -26.96 -51.45 25.57
N LYS A 442 -28.09 -50.85 25.18
CA LYS A 442 -29.44 -51.35 25.47
C LYS A 442 -29.66 -52.76 24.90
N ALA A 443 -29.28 -53.00 23.65
CA ALA A 443 -29.40 -54.30 22.99
C ALA A 443 -28.58 -55.39 23.71
N LYS A 444 -27.34 -55.07 24.09
CA LYS A 444 -26.46 -55.98 24.86
C LYS A 444 -27.02 -56.28 26.26
N ALA A 445 -27.59 -55.29 26.94
CA ALA A 445 -28.25 -55.48 28.25
C ALA A 445 -29.56 -56.31 28.15
N ALA A 446 -30.34 -56.12 27.08
CA ALA A 446 -31.53 -56.93 26.81
C ALA A 446 -31.16 -58.40 26.50
N ALA A 447 -30.12 -58.63 25.71
CA ALA A 447 -29.63 -59.99 25.45
C ALA A 447 -29.15 -60.71 26.72
N ALA A 448 -28.52 -59.98 27.65
CA ALA A 448 -28.00 -60.54 28.91
C ALA A 448 -29.09 -60.94 29.93
N THR A 449 -30.34 -60.46 29.78
CA THR A 449 -31.43 -60.70 30.76
C THR A 449 -32.36 -61.86 30.39
N VAL A 450 -32.15 -62.53 29.24
CA VAL A 450 -33.01 -63.60 28.70
C VAL A 450 -32.43 -65.01 28.89
N ALA A 451 -31.34 -65.18 29.66
CA ALA A 451 -30.61 -66.45 29.81
C ALA A 451 -30.69 -67.06 31.24
N PRO A 452 -31.49 -68.13 31.46
CA PRO A 452 -31.44 -68.96 32.67
C PRO A 452 -30.30 -70.01 32.62
N PRO A 453 -29.83 -70.55 33.78
CA PRO A 453 -28.66 -71.42 33.86
C PRO A 453 -28.97 -72.93 33.86
N HIS A 454 -28.00 -73.78 33.49
CA HIS A 454 -27.55 -74.90 34.35
C HIS A 454 -26.23 -75.57 33.92
N ALA A 455 -25.52 -76.07 34.93
CA ALA A 455 -24.12 -76.49 35.02
C ALA A 455 -23.65 -77.79 34.30
N HIS A 456 -22.38 -77.74 33.87
CA HIS A 456 -21.30 -78.76 33.97
C HIS A 456 -21.46 -80.24 33.50
N ALA A 457 -20.59 -80.60 32.54
CA ALA A 457 -19.67 -81.74 32.65
C ALA A 457 -18.32 -81.40 31.95
N ALA A 458 -17.21 -82.07 32.31
CA ALA A 458 -15.83 -81.82 31.86
C ALA A 458 -14.95 -83.06 32.17
N PRO A 459 -13.62 -83.12 31.88
CA PRO A 459 -12.74 -82.23 31.08
C PRO A 459 -12.40 -82.88 29.69
N VAL A 460 -11.25 -82.81 28.98
CA VAL A 460 -9.84 -82.42 29.23
C VAL A 460 -9.12 -82.02 27.89
N ALA A 461 -7.89 -81.49 28.02
CA ALA A 461 -6.76 -81.48 27.07
C ALA A 461 -6.45 -80.18 26.26
N GLN A 462 -5.15 -79.98 26.06
CA GLN A 462 -4.41 -78.82 25.52
C GLN A 462 -3.16 -79.37 24.77
N PRO A 463 -2.34 -78.57 24.04
CA PRO A 463 -2.65 -77.39 23.22
C PRO A 463 -1.85 -77.30 21.88
N THR A 464 -2.24 -76.36 20.99
CA THR A 464 -1.38 -75.59 20.02
C THR A 464 -0.54 -76.34 18.94
N PRO A 465 0.11 -75.63 17.98
CA PRO A 465 -0.42 -74.58 17.07
C PRO A 465 -0.03 -74.80 15.58
N LEU A 466 -0.53 -73.98 14.63
CA LEU A 466 0.29 -73.34 13.56
C LEU A 466 -0.48 -72.34 12.66
N HIS A 467 0.29 -71.55 11.91
CA HIS A 467 -0.09 -70.34 11.16
C HIS A 467 -0.87 -70.56 9.84
N GLY A 468 -1.54 -69.49 9.36
CA GLY A 468 -2.16 -69.34 8.02
C GLY A 468 -3.56 -68.72 8.14
N ALA A 469 -3.85 -67.42 7.91
CA ALA A 469 -3.51 -66.46 6.84
C ALA A 469 -4.48 -66.48 5.63
N HIS A 470 -5.06 -65.31 5.33
CA HIS A 470 -5.97 -64.96 4.22
C HIS A 470 -7.43 -65.47 4.26
N GLY A 471 -8.32 -64.78 3.52
CA GLY A 471 -9.79 -64.90 3.53
C GLY A 471 -10.43 -63.73 4.29
N GLU A 472 -10.84 -62.62 3.67
CA GLU A 472 -12.07 -62.43 2.87
C GLU A 472 -13.35 -62.98 3.51
N VAL A 473 -14.23 -62.09 3.99
CA VAL A 473 -15.62 -62.01 3.47
C VAL A 473 -16.15 -60.57 3.55
N ALA A 474 -17.05 -60.23 2.63
CA ALA A 474 -17.65 -58.91 2.48
C ALA A 474 -18.60 -58.52 3.63
N TYR A 475 -18.73 -57.21 3.88
CA TYR A 475 -19.88 -56.64 4.58
C TYR A 475 -20.85 -56.04 3.56
N THR A 476 -22.05 -56.62 3.43
CA THR A 476 -23.10 -56.08 2.55
C THR A 476 -23.91 -55.01 3.29
N ALA A 477 -23.76 -53.75 2.89
CA ALA A 477 -24.56 -52.64 3.39
C ALA A 477 -25.36 -51.99 2.25
N GLN A 478 -26.62 -52.39 2.08
CA GLN A 478 -27.57 -51.66 1.24
C GLN A 478 -28.10 -50.46 2.03
N GLY A 479 -27.66 -49.26 1.67
CA GLY A 479 -28.13 -47.98 2.23
C GLY A 479 -28.45 -47.01 1.10
N GLN A 480 -29.69 -47.00 0.62
CA GLN A 480 -30.06 -46.28 -0.60
C GLN A 480 -30.18 -44.77 -0.37
N SER A 481 -29.29 -43.99 -0.99
CA SER A 481 -29.62 -42.63 -1.42
C SER A 481 -30.20 -42.66 -2.83
N ALA A 482 -31.24 -41.87 -3.10
CA ALA A 482 -31.96 -41.93 -4.36
C ALA A 482 -31.17 -41.26 -5.49
N ALA A 483 -30.46 -42.06 -6.28
CA ALA A 483 -29.85 -41.62 -7.53
C ALA A 483 -30.92 -41.14 -8.52
N ALA A 484 -31.07 -39.81 -8.64
CA ALA A 484 -31.81 -39.21 -9.73
C ALA A 484 -31.18 -39.63 -11.06
N ALA A 485 -31.94 -40.36 -11.87
CA ALA A 485 -31.51 -40.78 -13.19
C ALA A 485 -31.29 -39.53 -14.06
N ALA A 486 -30.06 -39.35 -14.55
CA ALA A 486 -29.77 -38.30 -15.51
C ALA A 486 -30.57 -38.55 -16.80
N PRO A 487 -31.03 -37.52 -17.51
CA PRO A 487 -31.66 -37.70 -18.80
C PRO A 487 -30.69 -38.41 -19.76
N ALA A 488 -31.17 -39.45 -20.45
CA ALA A 488 -30.43 -40.03 -21.56
C ALA A 488 -30.20 -38.94 -22.63
N PRO A 489 -29.05 -38.94 -23.33
CA PRO A 489 -28.73 -37.89 -24.30
C PRO A 489 -29.81 -37.80 -25.39
N GLN A 490 -30.44 -36.64 -25.53
CA GLN A 490 -31.36 -36.39 -26.63
C GLN A 490 -30.54 -36.37 -27.93
N ALA A 491 -30.97 -37.16 -28.92
CA ALA A 491 -30.20 -37.40 -30.14
C ALA A 491 -29.80 -36.09 -30.84
N ASP A 492 -30.71 -35.11 -30.87
CA ASP A 492 -30.59 -33.85 -31.59
C ASP A 492 -29.89 -32.72 -30.81
N GLU A 493 -29.35 -32.96 -29.60
CA GLU A 493 -28.64 -31.91 -28.85
C GLU A 493 -27.34 -31.46 -29.58
N PRO A 494 -27.16 -30.15 -29.85
CA PRO A 494 -25.98 -29.66 -30.56
C PRO A 494 -24.75 -29.65 -29.65
N ALA A 495 -23.66 -30.28 -30.10
CA ALA A 495 -22.39 -30.29 -29.37
C ALA A 495 -21.64 -28.96 -29.54
N THR A 496 -21.88 -28.01 -28.62
CA THR A 496 -21.30 -26.66 -28.67
C THR A 496 -20.25 -26.39 -27.60
N LEU A 497 -20.18 -27.20 -26.53
CA LEU A 497 -19.37 -26.92 -25.35
C LEU A 497 -17.89 -27.26 -25.61
N ARG A 498 -17.00 -26.26 -25.50
CA ARG A 498 -15.55 -26.43 -25.73
C ARG A 498 -14.82 -26.82 -24.44
N LEU A 499 -13.74 -27.61 -24.56
CA LEU A 499 -12.90 -28.05 -23.44
C LEU A 499 -12.44 -26.91 -22.50
N GLY A 500 -12.13 -25.72 -23.05
CA GLY A 500 -11.77 -24.56 -22.22
C GLY A 500 -12.90 -24.15 -21.26
N GLN A 501 -14.14 -24.14 -21.74
CA GLN A 501 -15.33 -23.79 -20.94
C GLN A 501 -15.65 -24.88 -19.91
N ILE A 502 -15.30 -26.14 -20.19
CA ILE A 502 -15.39 -27.24 -19.20
C ILE A 502 -14.37 -26.99 -18.08
N ASN A 503 -13.13 -26.65 -18.41
CA ASN A 503 -12.08 -26.38 -17.42
C ASN A 503 -12.33 -25.09 -16.63
N GLU A 504 -12.91 -24.04 -17.24
CA GLU A 504 -13.36 -22.83 -16.53
C GLU A 504 -14.43 -23.16 -15.47
N ARG A 505 -15.40 -24.04 -15.80
CA ARG A 505 -16.45 -24.47 -14.86
C ARG A 505 -15.98 -25.48 -13.80
N LEU A 506 -14.86 -26.17 -14.03
CA LEU A 506 -14.26 -27.13 -13.10
C LEU A 506 -13.10 -26.54 -12.29
N ALA A 507 -12.74 -25.27 -12.52
CA ALA A 507 -11.62 -24.60 -11.86
C ALA A 507 -11.68 -24.75 -10.32
N PRO A 508 -10.58 -25.15 -9.66
CA PRO A 508 -9.20 -25.21 -10.16
C PRO A 508 -8.82 -26.48 -10.96
N ILE A 509 -9.72 -27.44 -11.15
CA ILE A 509 -9.43 -28.69 -11.88
C ILE A 509 -9.41 -28.43 -13.39
N SER A 510 -8.30 -28.78 -14.04
CA SER A 510 -8.10 -28.64 -15.50
C SER A 510 -7.90 -30.00 -16.15
N LEU A 511 -8.66 -30.29 -17.21
CA LEU A 511 -8.67 -31.58 -17.88
C LEU A 511 -8.24 -31.48 -19.35
N SER A 512 -7.72 -32.58 -19.87
CA SER A 512 -7.42 -32.73 -21.30
C SER A 512 -8.53 -33.52 -22.01
N ALA A 513 -8.65 -33.37 -23.33
CA ALA A 513 -9.58 -34.18 -24.11
C ALA A 513 -9.25 -35.70 -24.07
N GLN A 514 -8.01 -36.06 -23.73
CA GLN A 514 -7.62 -37.45 -23.47
C GLN A 514 -8.14 -37.90 -22.10
N GLY A 515 -7.93 -37.13 -21.04
CA GLY A 515 -8.44 -37.46 -19.70
C GLY A 515 -9.96 -37.61 -19.64
N LEU A 516 -10.71 -36.85 -20.44
CA LEU A 516 -12.15 -37.05 -20.60
C LEU A 516 -12.49 -38.36 -21.33
N ALA A 517 -11.70 -38.76 -22.34
CA ALA A 517 -11.88 -40.04 -23.01
C ALA A 517 -11.49 -41.24 -22.11
N ASP A 518 -10.48 -41.07 -21.26
CA ASP A 518 -10.06 -42.06 -20.25
C ASP A 518 -11.14 -42.24 -19.15
N LEU A 519 -11.92 -41.19 -18.88
CA LEU A 519 -13.16 -41.21 -18.09
C LEU A 519 -14.40 -41.70 -18.88
N GLY A 520 -14.21 -42.24 -20.09
CA GLY A 520 -15.28 -42.79 -20.93
C GLY A 520 -16.16 -41.77 -21.68
N ILE A 521 -15.78 -40.49 -21.68
CA ILE A 521 -16.55 -39.38 -22.27
C ILE A 521 -15.83 -38.84 -23.50
N THR A 522 -16.21 -39.40 -24.66
CA THR A 522 -15.72 -38.96 -25.97
C THR A 522 -16.47 -37.72 -26.47
N HIS A 523 -15.81 -36.94 -27.33
CA HIS A 523 -16.34 -35.70 -27.88
C HIS A 523 -17.40 -35.97 -28.95
N SER A 524 -18.55 -35.28 -28.86
CA SER A 524 -19.66 -35.43 -29.80
C SER A 524 -19.40 -34.77 -31.16
N ALA A 525 -18.51 -33.78 -31.26
CA ALA A 525 -18.13 -33.14 -32.52
C ALA A 525 -16.72 -32.51 -32.49
N THR A 526 -16.27 -31.99 -33.63
CA THR A 526 -14.99 -31.26 -33.76
C THR A 526 -15.13 -30.02 -34.63
N ASP A 527 -14.70 -28.86 -34.11
CA ASP A 527 -14.52 -27.62 -34.86
C ASP A 527 -13.01 -27.38 -35.03
N LYS A 528 -12.48 -27.68 -36.23
CA LYS A 528 -11.05 -27.68 -36.53
C LYS A 528 -10.28 -28.57 -35.53
N ALA A 529 -9.44 -27.99 -34.68
CA ALA A 529 -8.71 -28.71 -33.62
C ALA A 529 -9.49 -28.79 -32.29
N ALA A 530 -10.56 -28.01 -32.10
CA ALA A 530 -11.33 -28.00 -30.88
C ALA A 530 -12.25 -29.22 -30.79
N LYS A 531 -12.20 -29.92 -29.65
CA LYS A 531 -13.14 -30.99 -29.30
C LYS A 531 -14.39 -30.38 -28.65
N LEU A 532 -15.56 -30.79 -29.12
CA LEU A 532 -16.86 -30.28 -28.68
C LEU A 532 -17.68 -31.38 -28.01
N TYR A 533 -18.32 -31.01 -26.91
CA TYR A 533 -19.15 -31.86 -26.07
C TYR A 533 -20.58 -31.31 -26.02
N ARG A 534 -21.53 -32.12 -25.57
CA ARG A 534 -22.91 -31.70 -25.29
C ARG A 534 -22.98 -31.04 -23.92
N GLU A 535 -24.00 -30.22 -23.67
CA GLU A 535 -24.23 -29.66 -22.33
C GLU A 535 -24.63 -30.79 -21.37
N SER A 536 -25.34 -31.82 -21.86
CA SER A 536 -25.59 -33.07 -21.15
C SER A 536 -24.33 -33.80 -20.67
N ASP A 537 -23.21 -33.66 -21.41
CA ASP A 537 -21.95 -34.33 -21.05
C ASP A 537 -21.30 -33.71 -19.81
N PHE A 538 -21.53 -32.43 -19.52
CA PHE A 538 -20.92 -31.77 -18.36
C PHE A 538 -21.32 -32.44 -17.02
N GLN A 539 -22.58 -32.82 -16.85
CA GLN A 539 -23.03 -33.55 -15.66
C GLN A 539 -22.41 -34.95 -15.55
N ARG A 540 -22.18 -35.61 -16.70
CA ARG A 540 -21.50 -36.91 -16.78
C ARG A 540 -20.02 -36.79 -16.39
N ILE A 541 -19.35 -35.72 -16.85
CA ILE A 541 -17.95 -35.39 -16.50
C ILE A 541 -17.82 -35.19 -14.99
N CYS A 542 -18.67 -34.35 -14.38
CA CYS A 542 -18.63 -34.13 -12.93
C CYS A 542 -18.81 -35.43 -12.13
N ARG A 543 -19.73 -36.31 -12.55
CA ARG A 543 -19.94 -37.61 -11.87
C ARG A 543 -18.74 -38.56 -12.04
N ALA A 544 -18.20 -38.69 -13.25
CA ALA A 544 -17.03 -39.54 -13.50
C ALA A 544 -15.78 -39.06 -12.74
N LEU A 545 -15.64 -37.75 -12.52
CA LEU A 545 -14.58 -37.19 -11.67
C LEU A 545 -14.77 -37.55 -10.19
N ILE A 546 -15.99 -37.43 -9.66
CA ILE A 546 -16.32 -37.81 -8.28
C ILE A 546 -16.03 -39.31 -8.07
N GLU A 547 -16.57 -40.17 -8.91
CA GLU A 547 -16.33 -41.63 -8.86
C GLU A 547 -14.83 -41.96 -8.96
N ARG A 548 -14.06 -41.22 -9.77
CA ARG A 548 -12.62 -41.43 -9.90
C ARG A 548 -11.81 -40.94 -8.70
N ILE A 549 -12.24 -39.86 -8.04
CA ILE A 549 -11.62 -39.34 -6.81
C ILE A 549 -11.92 -40.28 -5.64
N GLU A 550 -13.17 -40.75 -5.50
CA GLU A 550 -13.57 -41.74 -4.49
C GLU A 550 -12.77 -43.04 -4.65
N GLN A 551 -12.61 -43.53 -5.88
CA GLN A 551 -11.71 -44.65 -6.18
C GLN A 551 -10.27 -44.37 -5.75
N ALA A 552 -9.70 -43.22 -6.09
CA ALA A 552 -8.33 -42.87 -5.72
C ALA A 552 -8.13 -42.84 -4.19
N CYS A 553 -9.03 -42.20 -3.44
CA CYS A 553 -9.00 -42.18 -1.98
C CYS A 553 -9.15 -43.59 -1.37
N SER A 554 -9.93 -44.47 -1.99
CA SER A 554 -10.03 -45.88 -1.57
C SER A 554 -8.79 -46.72 -1.91
N MET A 555 -7.96 -46.29 -2.87
CA MET A 555 -6.71 -46.97 -3.25
C MET A 555 -5.49 -46.56 -2.41
N GLU A 556 -5.52 -45.41 -1.71
CA GLU A 556 -4.49 -45.03 -0.73
C GLU A 556 -4.74 -45.64 0.67
N ALA A 557 -5.87 -46.32 0.87
CA ALA A 557 -6.31 -46.87 2.14
C ALA A 557 -6.13 -48.41 2.26
N ALA A 558 -5.38 -49.04 1.34
CA ALA A 558 -5.19 -50.49 1.22
C ALA A 558 -3.72 -50.87 0.95
#